data_AF-A0A1Q8KQC1-F1
#
_entry.id   AF-A0A1Q8KQC1-F1
#
_cell.length_a   1.000
_cell.length_b   1.000
_cell.length_c   1.000
_cell.angle_alpha   90.00
_cell.angle_beta   90.00
_cell.angle_gamma   90.00
#
_symmetry.space_group_name_H-M   'P 1'
#
loop_
_entity.id
_entity.type
_entity.pdbx_description
1 polymer ?
#
loop_
_entity_poly.entity_id
_entity_poly.type
_entity_poly.pdbx_seq_one_letter_code
_entity_poly.pdbx_strand_id
1 'polypeptide(L)' 'MTTPACRLCGAVRPGDAGAAAVAGWVSDRDERGRDGWLCPACARRHVREIESKLDVEWW' A
#
# COMPACT_ATOMS: atom_id res chain seq x y z
N MET A 1 2.95 19.37 -8.95
CA MET A 1 3.29 17.97 -8.65
C MET A 1 2.26 17.49 -7.64
N THR A 2 1.43 16.51 -7.98
CA THR A 2 0.40 16.00 -7.06
C THR A 2 1.06 15.07 -6.06
N THR A 3 0.93 15.35 -4.77
CA THR A 3 1.40 14.43 -3.74
C THR A 3 0.56 13.15 -3.80
N PRO A 4 1.17 11.97 -4.03
CA PRO A 4 0.42 10.73 -4.13
C PRO A 4 -0.33 10.45 -2.82
N ALA A 5 -1.52 9.87 -2.91
CA ALA A 5 -2.34 9.51 -1.77
C ALA A 5 -2.62 8.00 -1.77
N CYS A 6 -2.89 7.45 -0.59
CA CYS A 6 -3.32 6.07 -0.43
C CYS A 6 -4.63 5.85 -1.19
N ARG A 7 -4.66 4.84 -2.04
CA ARG A 7 -5.82 4.53 -2.90
C ARG A 7 -7.05 4.07 -2.12
N LEU A 8 -6.87 3.57 -0.89
CA LEU A 8 -7.96 3.07 -0.04
C LEU A 8 -8.48 4.09 0.97
N CYS A 9 -7.58 4.81 1.64
CA CYS A 9 -7.96 5.71 2.75
C CYS A 9 -7.65 7.19 2.49
N GLY A 10 -7.04 7.54 1.35
CA GLY A 10 -6.71 8.91 1.00
C GLY A 10 -5.56 9.54 1.80
N ALA A 11 -4.89 8.79 2.69
CA ALA A 11 -3.73 9.29 3.42
C ALA A 11 -2.69 9.85 2.45
N VAL A 12 -2.20 11.06 2.71
CA VAL A 12 -1.24 11.73 1.84
C VAL A 12 0.15 11.12 2.07
N ARG A 13 0.80 10.66 1.01
CA ARG A 13 2.16 10.14 1.09
C ARG A 13 3.11 11.31 1.37
N PRO A 14 3.94 11.25 2.42
CA PRO A 14 5.00 12.23 2.59
C PRO A 14 5.86 12.25 1.33
N GLY A 15 6.19 13.43 0.81
CA GLY A 15 7.06 13.57 -0.36
C GLY A 15 8.52 13.23 0.00
N ASP A 16 9.44 14.08 -0.42
CA ASP A 16 10.89 13.93 -0.15
C ASP A 16 11.28 14.24 1.31
N ALA A 17 10.36 14.07 2.28
CA ALA A 17 10.58 14.26 3.72
C ALA A 17 11.56 13.24 4.34
N GLY A 18 12.36 12.56 3.51
CA GLY A 18 13.33 11.53 3.86
C GLY A 18 12.79 10.11 3.70
N ALA A 19 13.71 9.15 3.47
CA ALA A 19 13.39 7.74 3.27
C ALA A 19 12.55 7.12 4.41
N ALA A 20 12.77 7.59 5.64
CA ALA A 20 12.00 7.14 6.82
C ALA A 20 10.52 7.55 6.74
N ALA A 21 10.20 8.73 6.18
CA ALA A 21 8.83 9.22 6.08
C ALA A 21 8.00 8.44 5.04
N VAL A 22 8.67 7.88 4.03
CA VAL A 22 8.05 7.05 2.99
C VAL A 22 8.20 5.55 3.23
N ALA A 23 8.91 5.15 4.29
CA ALA A 23 9.14 3.75 4.61
C ALA A 23 7.82 2.99 4.82
N GLY A 24 7.71 1.84 4.16
CA GLY A 24 6.52 0.98 4.24
C GLY A 24 5.32 1.43 3.39
N TRP A 25 5.43 2.51 2.62
CA TRP A 25 4.50 2.76 1.52
C TRP A 25 4.77 1.78 0.39
N VAL A 26 3.71 1.21 -0.18
CA VAL A 26 3.81 0.15 -1.18
C VAL A 26 3.21 0.64 -2.49
N SER A 27 3.89 0.43 -3.61
CA SER A 27 3.32 0.61 -4.93
C SER A 27 2.29 -0.49 -5.18
N ASP A 28 1.08 -0.10 -5.55
CA ASP A 28 -0.02 -0.99 -5.87
C ASP A 28 -0.35 -0.89 -7.35
N ARG A 29 -0.89 -1.96 -7.92
CA ARG A 29 -1.45 -1.94 -9.28
C ARG A 29 -2.85 -2.52 -9.24
N ASP A 30 -3.80 -1.73 -9.73
CA ASP A 30 -5.20 -2.13 -9.69
C ASP A 30 -5.57 -3.15 -10.77
N GLU A 31 -6.80 -3.66 -10.71
CA GLU A 31 -7.35 -4.63 -11.67
C GLU A 31 -7.34 -4.15 -13.13
N ARG A 32 -7.21 -2.84 -13.35
CA ARG A 32 -7.12 -2.20 -14.68
C ARG A 32 -5.68 -1.86 -15.07
N GLY A 33 -4.71 -2.32 -14.27
CA GLY A 33 -3.28 -2.11 -14.52
C GLY A 33 -2.77 -0.73 -14.14
N ARG A 34 -3.54 0.10 -13.42
CA ARG A 34 -3.09 1.45 -13.04
C ARG A 34 -2.25 1.41 -11.78
N ASP A 35 -1.11 2.10 -11.83
CA ASP A 35 -0.23 2.26 -10.68
C ASP A 35 -0.83 3.20 -9.64
N GLY A 36 -0.60 2.88 -8.37
CA GLY A 36 -1.05 3.65 -7.22
C GLY A 36 -0.18 3.37 -5.99
N TRP A 37 -0.63 3.88 -4.84
CA TRP A 37 0.09 3.73 -3.58
C TRP A 37 -0.84 3.28 -2.46
N LEU A 38 -0.32 2.46 -1.57
CA LEU A 38 -0.95 2.08 -0.31
C LEU A 38 -0.11 2.59 0.86
N CYS A 39 -0.78 3.16 1.85
CA CYS A 39 -0.12 3.52 3.10
C CYS A 39 0.24 2.26 3.90
N PRO A 40 1.20 2.36 4.84
CA PRO A 40 1.66 1.19 5.61
C PRO A 40 0.54 0.48 6.40
N ALA A 41 -0.52 1.19 6.80
CA ALA A 41 -1.65 0.59 7.49
C ALA A 41 -2.54 -0.22 6.54
N CYS A 42 -2.92 0.37 5.40
CA CYS A 42 -3.73 -0.27 4.38
C CYS A 42 -3.02 -1.47 3.73
N ALA A 43 -1.73 -1.35 3.44
CA ALA A 43 -0.93 -2.43 2.89
C ALA A 43 -0.92 -3.65 3.83
N ARG A 44 -0.63 -3.46 5.12
CA ARG A 44 -0.62 -4.56 6.11
C ARG A 44 -1.99 -5.19 6.29
N ARG A 45 -3.06 -4.39 6.25
CA ARG A 45 -4.43 -4.91 6.34
C ARG A 45 -4.75 -5.80 5.13
N HIS A 46 -4.46 -5.33 3.92
CA HIS A 46 -4.71 -6.11 2.71
C HIS A 46 -3.88 -7.40 2.65
N VAL A 47 -2.61 -7.35 3.01
CA VAL A 47 -1.77 -8.56 3.11
C VAL A 47 -2.43 -9.57 4.04
N ARG A 48 -2.80 -9.18 5.27
CA ARG A 48 -3.47 -10.06 6.24
C ARG A 48 -4.80 -10.62 5.73
N GLU A 49 -5.58 -9.83 4.99
CA GLU A 49 -6.83 -10.29 4.38
C GLU A 49 -6.59 -11.34 3.28
N ILE A 50 -5.51 -11.24 2.50
CA ILE A 50 -5.10 -12.23 1.49
C ILE A 50 -4.61 -13.50 2.18
N GLU A 51 -3.63 -13.31 3.04
CA GLU A 51 -3.01 -14.31 3.89
C GLU A 51 -4.07 -15.18 4.61
N SER A 52 -5.05 -14.57 5.28
CA SER A 52 -6.11 -15.29 6.01
C SER A 52 -6.98 -16.24 5.16
N LYS A 53 -6.86 -16.16 3.83
CA LYS A 53 -7.57 -17.01 2.87
C LYS A 53 -6.69 -18.10 2.27
N LEU A 54 -5.39 -18.08 2.53
CA LEU A 54 -4.46 -19.12 2.10
C LEU A 54 -4.47 -20.25 3.12
N ASP A 55 -4.50 -21.49 2.64
CA ASP A 55 -4.24 -22.65 3.50
C ASP A 55 -2.81 -22.57 4.05
N VAL A 56 -2.58 -23.19 5.22
CA VAL A 56 -1.30 -23.13 5.92
C VAL A 56 -0.11 -23.66 5.09
N GLU A 57 -0.38 -24.54 4.12
CA GLU A 57 0.65 -25.07 3.21
C GLU A 57 1.13 -24.04 2.17
N TRP A 58 0.34 -22.99 1.94
CA TRP A 58 0.60 -21.90 0.99
C TRP A 58 1.01 -20.59 1.68
N TRP A 59 1.24 -20.65 2.99
CA TRP A 59 1.78 -19.55 3.76
C TRP A 59 3.31 -19.50 3.69
#